data_AF-X1J8V8-F1
#
_entry.id   AF-X1J8V8-F1
#
_cell.length_a   1.000
_cell.length_b   1.000
_cell.length_c   1.000
_cell.angle_alpha   90.00
_cell.angle_beta   90.00
_cell.angle_gamma   90.00
#
_symmetry.space_group_name_H-M   'P 1'
#
loop_
_entity.id
_entity.type
_entity.pdbx_description
1 polymer ?
#
loop_
_entity_poly.entity_id
_entity_poly.type
_entity_poly.pdbx_seq_one_letter_code
_entity_poly.pdbx_strand_id
1 'polypeptide(L)'
;EKVKKIVKIKAQVIREGNTKIIDSERLVPGDIFILNPGDKVPADGRIIESYNLKTNEMALTGEWLPAQKKADTLPTKRPLADRDNMVYMGTVVEDGKAKVVVTATGLETEIGKVAQMVREAKEEKTPLQKKLARLAKIIGLVVIGICVIIFMEGIITGNTFLEMFTIAIAIAVAAIPEGLPVAMTVILALGMQRILKKRGLVRKLASAETLGSTSIIATDKTATLTEGKMKVTEILTKTKAGQGLALKIATLCNEAFIENPEEPMEKWVIQGRPTDKALLLAGVEAGINKKELERKMLKTAELPFSPVNKYLARAFALSKKEDILYISGAPEKILEMSKYLRKGNREVALTPKMEDEIKTELEDLTGKGLRVVAVGYKKIKSLKSLFDNFVFVGLIALKDPIRKEVKKAIKICRQAGMKPIIVTGDHRLTAKAVAQELGFEVKEK
;
A
#
# COMPACT_ATOMS: atom_id res chain seq x y z
N GLU A 1 -25.09 -8.09 9.60
CA GLU A 1 -25.47 -9.06 8.54
C GLU A 1 -26.11 -8.45 7.28
N LYS A 2 -26.61 -7.20 7.27
CA LYS A 2 -27.33 -6.61 6.11
C LYS A 2 -26.50 -5.93 5.01
N VAL A 3 -25.18 -6.16 4.90
CA VAL A 3 -24.32 -5.47 3.89
C VAL A 3 -23.75 -6.40 2.81
N LYS A 4 -23.99 -7.73 2.87
CA LYS A 4 -23.61 -8.66 1.78
C LYS A 4 -24.57 -8.62 0.58
N LYS A 5 -25.02 -7.44 0.13
CA LYS A 5 -25.54 -7.29 -1.24
C LYS A 5 -24.33 -7.32 -2.17
N ILE A 6 -23.90 -8.54 -2.47
CA ILE A 6 -22.69 -8.85 -3.25
C ILE A 6 -22.90 -8.35 -4.68
N VAL A 7 -22.04 -7.42 -5.10
CA VAL A 7 -21.73 -7.22 -6.52
C VAL A 7 -21.18 -8.56 -7.02
N LYS A 8 -22.03 -9.36 -7.67
CA LYS A 8 -21.61 -10.63 -8.26
C LYS A 8 -20.67 -10.32 -9.42
N ILE A 9 -19.43 -10.76 -9.31
CA ILE A 9 -18.42 -10.59 -10.36
C ILE A 9 -18.79 -11.59 -11.47
N LYS A 10 -19.12 -11.07 -12.64
CA LYS A 10 -19.34 -11.89 -13.84
C LYS A 10 -18.02 -12.06 -14.57
N ALA A 11 -17.82 -13.22 -15.17
CA ALA A 11 -16.63 -13.55 -15.96
C ALA A 11 -17.05 -13.91 -17.39
N GLN A 12 -16.37 -13.34 -18.37
CA GLN A 12 -16.50 -13.74 -19.78
C GLN A 12 -15.55 -14.92 -20.02
N VAL A 13 -16.08 -16.10 -20.34
CA VAL A 13 -15.32 -17.35 -20.51
C VAL A 13 -15.46 -17.92 -21.91
N ILE A 14 -14.45 -18.64 -22.36
CA ILE A 14 -14.47 -19.44 -23.58
C ILE A 14 -14.65 -20.90 -23.18
N ARG A 15 -15.81 -21.48 -23.48
CA ARG A 15 -16.10 -22.91 -23.30
C ARG A 15 -16.70 -23.46 -24.58
N GLU A 16 -16.26 -24.64 -25.01
CA GLU A 16 -16.75 -25.29 -26.25
C GLU A 16 -16.59 -24.38 -27.48
N GLY A 17 -15.49 -23.62 -27.55
CA GLY A 17 -15.21 -22.67 -28.63
C GLY A 17 -16.07 -21.39 -28.62
N ASN A 18 -17.02 -21.26 -27.69
CA ASN A 18 -17.97 -20.15 -27.62
C ASN A 18 -17.72 -19.27 -26.40
N THR A 19 -17.90 -17.97 -26.58
CA THR A 19 -17.80 -16.99 -25.49
C THR A 19 -19.12 -16.92 -24.72
N LYS A 20 -19.12 -17.22 -23.42
CA LYS A 20 -20.28 -17.18 -22.53
C LYS A 20 -19.97 -16.29 -21.32
N ILE A 21 -20.98 -15.58 -20.79
CA ILE A 21 -20.83 -14.84 -19.53
C ILE A 21 -21.38 -15.71 -18.41
N ILE A 22 -20.56 -16.04 -17.43
CA ILE A 22 -20.94 -16.85 -16.26
C ILE A 22 -20.67 -16.09 -14.96
N ASP A 23 -21.27 -16.56 -13.86
CA ASP A 23 -20.90 -16.11 -12.52
C ASP A 23 -19.46 -16.59 -12.21
N SER A 24 -18.62 -15.74 -11.62
CA SER A 24 -17.22 -16.07 -11.28
C SER A 24 -17.13 -17.30 -10.37
N GLU A 25 -18.15 -17.56 -9.55
CA GLU A 25 -18.24 -18.75 -8.69
C GLU A 25 -18.29 -20.08 -9.48
N ARG A 26 -18.62 -20.03 -10.77
CA ARG A 26 -18.69 -21.21 -11.66
C ARG A 26 -17.39 -21.46 -12.43
N LEU A 27 -16.36 -20.64 -12.24
CA LEU A 27 -15.04 -20.86 -12.82
C LEU A 27 -14.36 -22.05 -12.14
N VAL A 28 -13.67 -22.85 -12.94
CA VAL A 28 -12.83 -23.96 -12.47
C VAL A 28 -11.42 -23.85 -13.07
N PRO A 29 -10.39 -24.42 -12.42
CA PRO A 29 -9.07 -24.52 -13.02
C PRO A 29 -9.11 -25.13 -14.42
N GLY A 30 -8.38 -24.52 -15.35
CA GLY A 30 -8.37 -24.89 -16.77
C GLY A 30 -9.35 -24.11 -17.66
N ASP A 31 -10.35 -23.42 -17.09
CA ASP A 31 -11.19 -22.51 -17.87
C ASP A 31 -10.35 -21.39 -18.50
N ILE A 32 -10.78 -20.88 -19.65
CA ILE A 32 -10.20 -19.67 -20.25
C ILE A 32 -11.19 -18.53 -20.04
N PHE A 33 -10.76 -17.46 -19.38
CA PHE A 33 -11.52 -16.23 -19.27
C PHE A 33 -10.84 -15.06 -19.99
N ILE A 34 -11.67 -14.11 -20.41
CA ILE A 34 -11.26 -12.89 -21.10
C ILE A 34 -11.32 -11.75 -20.09
N LEU A 35 -10.29 -10.91 -20.13
CA LEU A 35 -10.19 -9.68 -19.37
C LEU A 35 -10.28 -8.48 -20.31
N ASN A 36 -11.11 -7.52 -19.94
CA ASN A 36 -11.26 -6.22 -20.59
C ASN A 36 -10.96 -5.08 -19.59
N PRO A 37 -10.71 -3.85 -20.07
CA PRO A 37 -10.52 -2.70 -19.19
C PRO A 37 -11.73 -2.48 -18.28
N GLY A 38 -11.47 -2.26 -16.99
CA GLY A 38 -12.49 -2.11 -15.95
C GLY A 38 -12.95 -3.43 -15.32
N ASP A 39 -12.61 -4.58 -15.89
CA ASP A 39 -12.98 -5.87 -15.32
C ASP A 39 -12.24 -6.09 -13.99
N LYS A 40 -12.96 -6.67 -13.03
CA LYS A 40 -12.35 -7.24 -11.84
C LYS A 40 -11.93 -8.66 -12.14
N VAL A 41 -10.66 -8.98 -11.93
CA VAL A 41 -10.12 -10.31 -12.22
C VAL A 41 -10.86 -11.35 -11.38
N PRO A 42 -11.54 -12.34 -12.00
CA PRO A 42 -12.48 -13.22 -11.31
C PRO A 42 -11.82 -14.43 -10.64
N ALA A 43 -10.61 -14.80 -11.05
CA ALA A 43 -9.84 -15.92 -10.53
C ALA A 43 -8.34 -15.68 -10.78
N ASP A 44 -7.47 -16.43 -10.08
CA ASP A 44 -6.04 -16.41 -10.40
C ASP A 44 -5.81 -17.17 -11.71
N GLY A 45 -4.93 -16.65 -12.55
CA GLY A 45 -4.70 -17.28 -13.83
C GLY A 45 -3.42 -16.89 -14.56
N ARG A 46 -3.02 -17.79 -15.46
CA ARG A 46 -1.87 -17.65 -16.34
C ARG A 46 -2.30 -17.00 -17.65
N ILE A 47 -1.62 -15.91 -18.01
CA ILE A 47 -1.93 -15.15 -19.21
C ILE A 47 -1.44 -15.90 -20.45
N ILE A 48 -2.34 -16.28 -21.35
CA ILE A 48 -1.97 -16.94 -22.60
C ILE A 48 -1.89 -15.97 -23.77
N GLU A 49 -2.65 -14.88 -23.74
CA GLU A 49 -2.58 -13.79 -24.70
C GLU A 49 -2.73 -12.45 -23.96
N SER A 50 -1.91 -11.45 -24.30
CA SER A 50 -1.97 -10.11 -23.71
C SER A 50 -1.85 -9.05 -24.78
N TYR A 51 -2.75 -8.08 -24.74
CA TYR A 51 -2.76 -6.89 -25.58
C TYR A 51 -2.71 -5.67 -24.67
N ASN A 52 -1.49 -5.20 -24.38
CA ASN A 52 -1.25 -4.06 -23.48
C ASN A 52 -1.95 -4.18 -22.11
N LEU A 53 -2.06 -5.41 -21.56
CA LEU A 53 -2.75 -5.63 -20.29
C LEU A 53 -2.02 -4.94 -19.14
N LYS A 54 -2.79 -4.23 -18.31
CA LYS A 54 -2.31 -3.64 -17.06
C LYS A 54 -3.30 -3.91 -15.94
N THR A 55 -2.80 -4.39 -14.81
CA THR A 55 -3.62 -4.69 -13.63
C THR A 55 -3.17 -3.87 -12.43
N ASN A 56 -4.13 -3.34 -11.68
CA ASN A 56 -3.89 -2.72 -10.39
C ASN A 56 -3.91 -3.79 -9.30
N GLU A 57 -2.72 -4.08 -8.77
CA GLU A 57 -2.50 -5.16 -7.80
C GLU A 57 -2.29 -4.65 -6.37
N MET A 58 -2.75 -3.42 -6.08
CA MET A 58 -2.58 -2.76 -4.78
C MET A 58 -3.11 -3.59 -3.62
N ALA A 59 -4.19 -4.35 -3.84
CA ALA A 59 -4.80 -5.22 -2.83
C ALA A 59 -3.88 -6.37 -2.37
N LEU A 60 -2.90 -6.77 -3.19
CA LEU A 60 -1.98 -7.89 -2.93
C LEU A 60 -0.55 -7.44 -2.69
N THR A 61 -0.11 -6.39 -3.38
CA THR A 61 1.29 -5.93 -3.36
C THR A 61 1.50 -4.66 -2.54
N GLY A 62 0.43 -3.89 -2.29
CA GLY A 62 0.51 -2.55 -1.72
C GLY A 62 0.94 -1.47 -2.72
N GLU A 63 1.37 -1.85 -3.93
CA GLU A 63 1.78 -0.93 -4.98
C GLU A 63 0.56 -0.43 -5.76
N TRP A 64 0.43 0.88 -5.87
CA TRP A 64 -0.69 1.52 -6.58
C TRP A 64 -0.46 1.64 -8.10
N LEU A 65 0.80 1.50 -8.55
CA LEU A 65 1.14 1.58 -9.97
C LEU A 65 0.67 0.31 -10.68
N PRO A 66 -0.01 0.42 -11.83
CA PRO A 66 -0.47 -0.74 -12.57
C PRO A 66 0.71 -1.58 -13.06
N ALA A 67 0.69 -2.87 -12.76
CA ALA A 67 1.67 -3.83 -13.24
C ALA A 67 1.38 -4.12 -14.71
N GLN A 68 2.41 -4.00 -15.56
CA GLN A 68 2.29 -4.38 -16.97
C GLN A 68 2.40 -5.89 -17.11
N LYS A 69 1.44 -6.50 -17.81
CA LYS A 69 1.32 -7.95 -17.89
C LYS A 69 1.62 -8.50 -19.27
N LYS A 70 2.32 -9.64 -19.32
CA LYS A 70 2.85 -10.25 -20.54
C LYS A 70 2.48 -11.73 -20.63
N ALA A 71 2.41 -12.29 -21.83
CA ALA A 71 2.17 -13.72 -22.00
C ALA A 71 3.46 -14.57 -21.90
N ASP A 72 4.63 -13.95 -21.81
CA ASP A 72 5.93 -14.61 -21.84
C ASP A 72 6.14 -15.59 -20.66
N THR A 73 7.01 -16.58 -20.88
CA THR A 73 7.46 -17.49 -19.82
C THR A 73 8.45 -16.78 -18.91
N LEU A 74 8.28 -16.92 -17.60
CA LEU A 74 9.20 -16.41 -16.59
C LEU A 74 9.94 -17.57 -15.90
N PRO A 75 11.14 -17.35 -15.35
CA PRO A 75 11.84 -18.33 -14.50
C PRO A 75 10.98 -18.79 -13.32
N THR A 76 11.17 -20.05 -12.90
CA THR A 76 10.23 -20.81 -12.06
C THR A 76 9.97 -20.26 -10.65
N LYS A 77 10.86 -19.43 -10.11
CA LYS A 77 10.69 -18.85 -8.75
C LYS A 77 10.89 -17.33 -8.78
N ARG A 78 9.77 -16.63 -8.60
CA ARG A 78 9.72 -15.17 -8.39
C ARG A 78 8.72 -14.80 -7.30
N PRO A 79 8.96 -13.69 -6.58
CA PRO A 79 7.94 -13.05 -5.74
C PRO A 79 6.65 -12.80 -6.52
N LEU A 80 5.50 -12.77 -5.82
CA LEU A 80 4.19 -12.57 -6.43
C LEU A 80 4.14 -11.30 -7.30
N ALA A 81 4.72 -10.21 -6.81
CA ALA A 81 4.77 -8.91 -7.49
C ALA A 81 5.56 -8.93 -8.81
N ASP A 82 6.52 -9.86 -8.97
CA ASP A 82 7.40 -9.95 -10.15
C ASP A 82 6.91 -10.97 -11.20
N ARG A 83 5.70 -11.52 -11.00
CA ARG A 83 5.06 -12.47 -11.91
C ARG A 83 4.16 -11.74 -12.90
N ASP A 84 4.79 -11.04 -13.84
CA ASP A 84 4.11 -10.27 -14.89
C ASP A 84 3.26 -11.14 -15.84
N ASN A 85 3.40 -12.45 -15.76
CA ASN A 85 2.72 -13.40 -16.62
C ASN A 85 1.48 -14.06 -15.97
N MET A 86 1.12 -13.56 -14.79
CA MET A 86 -0.04 -13.98 -14.01
C MET A 86 -0.98 -12.79 -13.75
N VAL A 87 -2.26 -13.09 -13.53
CA VAL A 87 -3.26 -12.17 -12.96
C VAL A 87 -3.86 -12.80 -11.70
N TYR A 88 -4.36 -11.96 -10.80
CA TYR A 88 -4.82 -12.41 -9.49
C TYR A 88 -6.24 -11.95 -9.17
N MET A 89 -7.03 -12.82 -8.55
CA MET A 89 -8.41 -12.58 -8.16
C MET A 89 -8.53 -11.33 -7.30
N GLY A 90 -9.50 -10.48 -7.64
CA GLY A 90 -9.82 -9.27 -6.88
C GLY A 90 -9.03 -8.02 -7.28
N THR A 91 -7.98 -8.17 -8.09
CA THR A 91 -7.30 -7.06 -8.78
C THR A 91 -8.20 -6.49 -9.88
N VAL A 92 -7.89 -5.26 -10.33
CA VAL A 92 -8.67 -4.57 -11.37
C VAL A 92 -7.84 -4.41 -12.63
N VAL A 93 -8.43 -4.71 -13.78
CA VAL A 93 -7.81 -4.41 -15.08
C VAL A 93 -7.99 -2.93 -15.36
N GLU A 94 -6.89 -2.19 -15.43
CA GLU A 94 -6.95 -0.76 -15.75
C GLU A 94 -6.96 -0.52 -17.26
N ASP A 95 -6.26 -1.36 -18.01
CA ASP A 95 -6.04 -1.17 -19.44
C ASP A 95 -5.73 -2.50 -20.14
N GLY A 96 -5.94 -2.52 -21.45
CA GLY A 96 -5.66 -3.65 -22.31
C GLY A 96 -6.66 -4.80 -22.22
N LYS A 97 -6.36 -5.87 -22.97
CA LYS A 97 -7.15 -7.09 -23.00
C LYS A 97 -6.26 -8.31 -22.84
N ALA A 98 -6.80 -9.38 -22.28
CA ALA A 98 -6.07 -10.64 -22.18
C ALA A 98 -6.98 -11.85 -22.22
N LYS A 99 -6.42 -12.97 -22.69
CA LYS A 99 -6.96 -14.31 -22.43
C LYS A 99 -6.13 -14.97 -21.35
N VAL A 100 -6.81 -15.57 -20.39
CA VAL A 100 -6.19 -16.11 -19.19
C VAL A 100 -6.74 -17.49 -18.91
N VAL A 101 -5.86 -18.45 -18.67
CA VAL A 101 -6.22 -19.79 -18.18
C VAL A 101 -6.29 -19.73 -16.65
N VAL A 102 -7.41 -20.16 -16.07
CA VAL A 102 -7.58 -20.25 -14.62
C VAL A 102 -6.59 -21.26 -14.05
N THR A 103 -5.80 -20.81 -13.08
CA THR A 103 -4.88 -21.68 -12.33
C THR A 103 -5.40 -22.01 -10.93
N ALA A 104 -6.15 -21.08 -10.31
CA ALA A 104 -6.74 -21.30 -9.00
C ALA A 104 -8.03 -20.50 -8.82
N THR A 105 -8.96 -21.02 -8.01
CA THR A 105 -10.25 -20.40 -7.70
C THR A 105 -10.54 -20.47 -6.19
N GLY A 106 -11.43 -19.60 -5.71
CA GLY A 106 -11.87 -19.62 -4.31
C GLY A 106 -10.71 -19.48 -3.32
N LEU A 107 -10.63 -20.39 -2.33
CA LEU A 107 -9.61 -20.38 -1.28
C LEU A 107 -8.18 -20.66 -1.78
N GLU A 108 -8.05 -21.31 -2.94
CA GLU A 108 -6.73 -21.64 -3.54
C GLU A 108 -6.09 -20.45 -4.27
N THR A 109 -6.82 -19.35 -4.47
CA THR A 109 -6.26 -18.10 -4.99
C THR A 109 -5.33 -17.45 -3.97
N GLU A 110 -4.44 -16.56 -4.39
CA GLU A 110 -3.53 -15.84 -3.49
C GLU A 110 -4.30 -15.00 -2.45
N ILE A 111 -5.36 -14.30 -2.86
CA ILE A 111 -6.23 -13.58 -1.92
C ILE A 111 -7.07 -14.53 -1.05
N GLY A 112 -7.43 -15.70 -1.59
CA GLY A 112 -8.14 -16.77 -0.87
C GLY A 112 -7.29 -17.36 0.24
N LYS A 113 -6.02 -17.68 -0.04
CA LYS A 113 -5.03 -18.14 0.93
C LYS A 113 -4.81 -17.11 2.03
N VAL A 114 -4.72 -15.82 1.68
CA VAL A 114 -4.65 -14.73 2.67
C VAL A 114 -5.91 -14.71 3.54
N ALA A 115 -7.10 -14.77 2.95
CA ALA A 115 -8.35 -14.80 3.71
C ALA A 115 -8.46 -16.03 4.63
N GLN A 116 -7.97 -17.19 4.17
CA GLN A 116 -7.92 -18.42 4.96
C GLN A 116 -6.93 -18.29 6.12
N MET A 117 -5.71 -17.81 5.88
CA MET A 117 -4.73 -17.55 6.95
C MET A 117 -5.28 -16.59 8.01
N VAL A 118 -6.00 -15.54 7.61
CA VAL A 118 -6.63 -14.59 8.55
C VAL A 118 -7.76 -15.25 9.36
N ARG A 119 -8.52 -16.17 8.75
CA ARG A 119 -9.63 -16.87 9.43
C ARG A 119 -9.14 -18.00 10.34
N GLU A 120 -8.10 -18.72 9.93
CA GLU A 120 -7.52 -19.86 10.65
C GLU A 120 -6.56 -19.45 11.75
N ALA A 121 -6.13 -18.19 11.78
CA ALA A 121 -5.42 -17.60 12.91
C ALA A 121 -6.28 -17.71 14.19
N LYS A 122 -6.14 -18.83 14.88
CA LYS A 122 -6.84 -19.12 16.14
C LYS A 122 -6.45 -18.06 17.16
N GLU A 123 -7.45 -17.57 17.89
CA GLU A 123 -7.19 -16.69 19.02
C GLU A 123 -6.44 -17.48 20.10
N GLU A 124 -5.16 -17.19 20.25
CA GLU A 124 -4.39 -17.72 21.36
C GLU A 124 -4.79 -17.06 22.68
N LYS A 125 -4.78 -17.86 23.75
CA LYS A 125 -4.88 -17.32 25.12
C LYS A 125 -3.73 -16.36 25.37
N THR A 126 -4.03 -15.24 26.03
CA THR A 126 -3.02 -14.24 26.37
C THR A 126 -2.03 -14.76 27.41
N PRO A 127 -0.83 -14.16 27.54
CA PRO A 127 0.15 -14.56 28.54
C PRO A 127 -0.38 -14.59 29.99
N LEU A 128 -1.17 -13.60 30.40
CA LEU A 128 -1.81 -13.53 31.72
C LEU A 128 -2.85 -14.64 31.87
N GLN A 129 -3.70 -14.87 30.86
CA GLN A 129 -4.64 -15.99 30.89
C GLN A 129 -3.93 -17.33 31.01
N LYS A 130 -2.81 -17.53 30.30
CA LYS A 130 -1.96 -18.73 30.41
C LYS A 130 -1.36 -18.86 31.82
N LYS A 131 -0.85 -17.76 32.41
CA LYS A 131 -0.30 -17.74 33.78
C LYS A 131 -1.36 -18.02 34.84
N LEU A 132 -2.53 -17.41 34.74
CA LEU A 132 -3.62 -17.62 35.71
C LEU A 132 -4.22 -19.02 35.60
N ALA A 133 -4.34 -19.57 34.39
CA ALA A 133 -4.73 -20.97 34.22
C ALA A 133 -3.72 -21.92 34.88
N ARG A 134 -2.42 -21.61 34.83
CA ARG A 134 -1.39 -22.37 35.55
C ARG A 134 -1.53 -22.23 37.06
N LEU A 135 -1.75 -21.02 37.57
CA LEU A 135 -1.96 -20.76 38.99
C LEU A 135 -3.21 -21.47 39.51
N ALA A 136 -4.33 -21.39 38.79
CA ALA A 136 -5.56 -22.10 39.13
C ALA A 136 -5.36 -23.63 39.16
N LYS A 137 -4.57 -24.19 38.22
CA LYS A 137 -4.21 -25.62 38.24
C LYS A 137 -3.36 -26.00 39.45
N ILE A 138 -2.38 -25.17 39.82
CA ILE A 138 -1.53 -25.42 40.98
C ILE A 138 -2.37 -25.40 42.27
N ILE A 139 -3.19 -24.36 42.45
CA ILE A 139 -4.09 -24.26 43.61
C ILE A 139 -5.04 -25.46 43.63
N GLY A 140 -5.65 -25.81 42.49
CA GLY A 140 -6.54 -26.96 42.40
C GLY A 140 -5.87 -28.28 42.79
N LEU A 141 -4.63 -28.53 42.34
CA LEU A 141 -3.87 -29.72 42.73
C LEU A 141 -3.55 -29.74 44.22
N VAL A 142 -3.15 -28.60 44.80
CA VAL A 142 -2.86 -28.47 46.24
C VAL A 142 -4.13 -28.74 47.07
N VAL A 143 -5.26 -28.14 46.68
CA VAL A 143 -6.55 -28.33 47.36
C VAL A 143 -7.01 -29.78 47.28
N ILE A 144 -6.91 -30.41 46.11
CA ILE A 144 -7.25 -31.84 45.96
C ILE A 144 -6.36 -32.70 46.87
N GLY A 145 -5.05 -32.41 46.93
CA GLY A 145 -4.13 -33.10 47.83
C GLY A 145 -4.55 -32.97 49.30
N ILE A 146 -4.89 -31.77 49.75
CA ILE A 146 -5.39 -31.50 51.10
C ILE A 146 -6.71 -32.25 51.35
N CYS A 147 -7.65 -32.21 50.40
CA CYS A 147 -8.92 -32.92 50.52
C CYS A 147 -8.72 -34.44 50.67
N VAL A 148 -7.80 -35.04 49.90
CA VAL A 148 -7.48 -36.48 50.01
C VAL A 148 -6.87 -36.80 51.38
N ILE A 149 -5.95 -35.97 51.88
CA ILE A 149 -5.32 -36.16 53.19
C ILE A 149 -6.37 -36.10 54.31
N ILE A 150 -7.18 -35.04 54.34
CA ILE A 150 -8.25 -34.86 55.34
C ILE A 150 -9.24 -36.03 55.27
N PHE A 151 -9.64 -36.44 54.06
CA PHE A 151 -10.56 -37.54 53.85
C PHE A 151 -10.02 -38.87 54.41
N MET A 152 -8.75 -39.19 54.14
CA MET A 152 -8.10 -40.40 54.64
C MET A 152 -7.94 -40.37 56.17
N GLU A 153 -7.47 -39.25 56.73
CA GLU A 153 -7.35 -39.06 58.19
C GLU A 153 -8.72 -39.23 58.88
N GLY A 154 -9.77 -38.63 58.35
CA GLY A 154 -11.10 -38.72 58.92
C GLY A 154 -11.68 -40.14 58.91
N ILE A 155 -11.43 -40.93 57.86
CA ILE A 155 -11.82 -42.34 57.83
C ILE A 155 -11.04 -43.14 58.88
N ILE A 156 -9.73 -42.90 59.02
CA ILE A 156 -8.89 -43.57 60.03
C ILE A 156 -9.35 -43.23 61.45
N THR A 157 -9.86 -42.01 61.67
CA THR A 157 -10.32 -41.52 62.98
C THR A 157 -11.73 -42.02 63.35
N GLY A 158 -12.42 -42.71 62.42
CA GLY A 158 -13.74 -43.33 62.65
C GLY A 158 -14.95 -42.51 62.19
N ASN A 159 -14.75 -41.41 61.46
CA ASN A 159 -15.85 -40.64 60.87
C ASN A 159 -16.52 -41.39 59.71
N THR A 160 -17.78 -41.08 59.43
CA THR A 160 -18.49 -41.74 58.33
C THR A 160 -18.00 -41.27 56.96
N PHE A 161 -18.01 -42.16 55.97
CA PHE A 161 -17.62 -41.84 54.58
C PHE A 161 -18.38 -40.64 54.03
N LEU A 162 -19.71 -40.58 54.26
CA LEU A 162 -20.57 -39.50 53.77
C LEU A 162 -20.20 -38.14 54.39
N GLU A 163 -19.85 -38.12 55.67
CA GLU A 163 -19.45 -36.91 56.37
C GLU A 163 -18.11 -36.39 55.84
N MET A 164 -17.10 -37.25 55.73
CA MET A 164 -15.80 -36.88 55.18
C MET A 164 -15.88 -36.44 53.71
N PHE A 165 -16.76 -37.09 52.93
CA PHE A 165 -17.01 -36.72 51.54
C PHE A 165 -17.64 -35.33 51.43
N THR A 166 -18.60 -35.02 52.29
CA THR A 166 -19.26 -33.71 52.34
C THR A 166 -18.27 -32.60 52.72
N ILE A 167 -17.41 -32.85 53.70
CA ILE A 167 -16.34 -31.91 54.12
C ILE A 167 -15.35 -31.67 52.97
N ALA A 168 -14.90 -32.73 52.29
CA ALA A 168 -13.97 -32.62 51.17
C ALA A 168 -14.54 -31.78 50.01
N ILE A 169 -15.82 -31.96 49.66
CA ILE A 169 -16.50 -31.13 48.66
C ILE A 169 -16.63 -29.68 49.12
N ALA A 170 -17.03 -29.45 50.38
CA ALA A 170 -17.17 -28.10 50.92
C ALA A 170 -15.84 -27.31 50.85
N ILE A 171 -14.72 -27.95 51.22
CA ILE A 171 -13.38 -27.36 51.10
C ILE A 171 -13.02 -27.11 49.63
N ALA A 172 -13.27 -28.09 48.75
CA ALA A 172 -12.96 -27.97 47.33
C ALA A 172 -13.70 -26.80 46.68
N VAL A 173 -15.01 -26.65 46.94
CA VAL A 173 -15.84 -25.55 46.42
C VAL A 173 -15.40 -24.21 47.01
N ALA A 174 -15.15 -24.13 48.32
CA ALA A 174 -14.70 -22.91 48.98
C ALA A 174 -13.35 -22.39 48.46
N ALA A 175 -12.50 -23.29 47.95
CA ALA A 175 -11.19 -22.93 47.42
C ALA A 175 -11.19 -22.48 45.94
N ILE A 176 -12.31 -22.59 45.22
CA ILE A 176 -12.39 -22.15 43.83
C ILE A 176 -12.36 -20.61 43.77
N PRO A 177 -11.39 -19.99 43.06
CA PRO A 177 -11.28 -18.54 42.98
C PRO A 177 -12.26 -17.96 41.95
N GLU A 178 -13.57 -18.05 42.20
CA GLU A 178 -14.64 -17.61 41.28
C GLU A 178 -14.60 -16.11 40.96
N GLY A 179 -14.08 -15.29 41.88
CA GLY A 179 -13.96 -13.84 41.69
C GLY A 179 -12.86 -13.42 40.70
N LEU A 180 -11.89 -14.30 40.42
CA LEU A 180 -10.70 -13.95 39.63
C LEU A 180 -11.01 -13.65 38.15
N PRO A 181 -11.81 -14.45 37.42
CA PRO A 181 -12.19 -14.13 36.03
C PRO A 181 -13.01 -12.83 35.91
N VAL A 182 -13.86 -12.55 36.89
CA VAL A 182 -14.70 -11.34 36.93
C VAL A 182 -13.82 -10.10 37.13
N ALA A 183 -12.96 -10.12 38.16
CA ALA A 183 -12.06 -9.02 38.45
C ALA A 183 -11.15 -8.68 37.25
N MET A 184 -10.62 -9.70 36.58
CA MET A 184 -9.84 -9.53 35.37
C MET A 184 -10.59 -8.81 34.25
N THR A 185 -11.83 -9.23 33.98
CA THR A 185 -12.65 -8.65 32.92
C THR A 185 -12.89 -7.16 33.18
N VAL A 186 -13.18 -6.79 34.43
CA VAL A 186 -13.35 -5.40 34.85
C VAL A 186 -12.06 -4.59 34.66
N ILE A 187 -10.92 -5.10 35.11
CA ILE A 187 -9.62 -4.42 34.97
C ILE A 187 -9.26 -4.19 33.50
N LEU A 188 -9.44 -5.20 32.65
CA LEU A 188 -9.18 -5.10 31.21
C LEU A 188 -10.15 -4.11 30.53
N ALA A 189 -11.42 -4.11 30.91
CA ALA A 189 -12.41 -3.17 30.40
C ALA A 189 -12.06 -1.71 30.76
N LEU A 190 -11.65 -1.45 32.00
CA LEU A 190 -11.16 -0.13 32.43
C LEU A 190 -9.88 0.27 31.67
N GLY A 191 -8.97 -0.68 31.44
CA GLY A 191 -7.79 -0.47 30.60
C GLY A 191 -8.15 -0.06 29.17
N MET A 192 -9.11 -0.76 28.56
CA MET A 192 -9.61 -0.42 27.22
C MET A 192 -10.25 0.97 27.17
N GLN A 193 -11.04 1.36 28.17
CA GLN A 193 -11.60 2.71 28.23
C GLN A 193 -10.51 3.79 28.32
N ARG A 194 -9.42 3.54 29.06
CA ARG A 194 -8.27 4.47 29.12
C ARG A 194 -7.57 4.59 27.77
N ILE A 195 -7.44 3.49 27.01
CA ILE A 195 -6.87 3.50 25.66
C ILE A 195 -7.78 4.27 24.69
N LEU A 196 -9.10 4.07 24.80
CA LEU A 196 -10.09 4.76 23.97
C LEU A 196 -10.09 6.28 24.18
N LYS A 197 -9.92 6.74 25.43
CA LYS A 197 -9.75 8.18 25.73
C LYS A 197 -8.53 8.79 25.02
N LYS A 198 -7.52 7.99 24.67
CA LYS A 198 -6.36 8.39 23.85
C LYS A 198 -6.55 8.10 22.36
N ARG A 199 -7.79 7.91 21.89
CA ARG A 199 -8.17 7.60 20.51
C ARG A 199 -7.71 6.22 19.99
N GLY A 200 -7.34 5.29 20.88
CA GLY A 200 -7.08 3.90 20.52
C GLY A 200 -8.31 3.01 20.70
N LEU A 201 -8.82 2.40 19.63
CA LEU A 201 -9.97 1.49 19.73
C LEU A 201 -9.48 0.03 19.86
N VAL A 202 -9.73 -0.57 21.01
CA VAL A 202 -9.50 -2.01 21.24
C VAL A 202 -10.82 -2.75 21.04
N ARG A 203 -10.87 -3.70 20.09
CA ARG A 203 -12.09 -4.48 19.82
C ARG A 203 -12.22 -5.76 20.65
N LYS A 204 -11.10 -6.28 21.16
CA LYS A 204 -11.02 -7.53 21.94
C LYS A 204 -10.26 -7.30 23.24
N LEU A 205 -10.82 -7.72 24.38
CA LEU A 205 -10.22 -7.56 25.71
C LEU A 205 -8.79 -8.11 25.79
N ALA A 206 -8.57 -9.29 25.19
CA ALA A 206 -7.27 -9.95 25.09
C ALA A 206 -6.18 -9.09 24.41
N SER A 207 -6.55 -8.21 23.48
CA SER A 207 -5.59 -7.40 22.73
C SER A 207 -4.96 -6.30 23.60
N ALA A 208 -5.67 -5.77 24.59
CA ALA A 208 -5.13 -4.76 25.50
C ALA A 208 -3.94 -5.30 26.31
N GLU A 209 -4.04 -6.55 26.76
CA GLU A 209 -2.97 -7.23 27.49
C GLU A 209 -1.82 -7.66 26.56
N THR A 210 -2.16 -8.17 25.38
CA THR A 210 -1.18 -8.58 24.37
C THR A 210 -0.25 -7.41 24.06
N LEU A 211 -0.78 -6.19 23.90
CA LEU A 211 0.00 -4.98 23.63
C LEU A 211 1.02 -4.66 24.74
N GLY A 212 0.70 -4.95 26.00
CA GLY A 212 1.61 -4.76 27.13
C GLY A 212 2.70 -5.83 27.25
N SER A 213 2.53 -6.98 26.60
CA SER A 213 3.49 -8.09 26.58
C SER A 213 4.20 -8.26 25.24
N THR A 214 3.94 -7.36 24.28
CA THR A 214 4.56 -7.36 22.96
C THR A 214 6.06 -7.15 23.04
N SER A 215 6.84 -8.07 22.47
CA SER A 215 8.29 -7.96 22.32
C SER A 215 8.72 -7.55 20.91
N ILE A 216 7.90 -7.85 19.89
CA ILE A 216 8.18 -7.56 18.48
C ILE A 216 6.98 -6.83 17.88
N ILE A 217 7.23 -5.72 17.19
CA ILE A 217 6.20 -4.98 16.44
C ILE A 217 6.54 -5.09 14.96
N ALA A 218 5.75 -5.88 14.22
CA ALA A 218 5.79 -5.88 12.75
C ALA A 218 4.84 -4.80 12.23
N THR A 219 5.35 -3.85 11.45
CA THR A 219 4.57 -2.74 10.90
C THR A 219 4.71 -2.70 9.38
N ASP A 220 3.59 -2.44 8.70
CA ASP A 220 3.63 -2.04 7.29
C ASP A 220 4.24 -0.64 7.15
N LYS A 221 4.74 -0.30 5.96
CA LYS A 221 5.29 1.01 5.63
C LYS A 221 4.21 1.96 5.13
N THR A 222 3.56 1.60 4.03
CA THR A 222 2.71 2.50 3.26
C THR A 222 1.42 2.77 4.00
N ALA A 223 1.06 4.05 4.15
CA ALA A 223 -0.08 4.54 4.94
C ALA A 223 -0.07 4.21 6.46
N THR A 224 0.90 3.42 6.93
CA THR A 224 1.09 3.08 8.35
C THR A 224 2.21 3.93 8.97
N LEU A 225 3.44 3.81 8.47
CA LEU A 225 4.56 4.67 8.87
C LEU A 225 4.58 5.99 8.09
N THR A 226 4.09 5.96 6.86
CA THR A 226 3.98 7.13 6.00
C THR A 226 2.57 7.75 6.04
N GLU A 227 2.46 9.00 5.59
CA GLU A 227 1.17 9.70 5.53
C GLU A 227 0.24 9.11 4.44
N GLY A 228 0.78 8.36 3.47
CA GLY A 228 0.05 7.94 2.27
C GLY A 228 -0.25 9.11 1.34
N LYS A 229 0.53 10.19 1.45
CA LYS A 229 0.31 11.48 0.77
C LYS A 229 1.61 11.94 0.14
N MET A 230 1.77 11.63 -1.15
CA MET A 230 2.94 12.05 -1.92
C MET A 230 3.12 13.58 -1.88
N LYS A 231 4.36 14.05 -1.70
CA LYS A 231 4.73 15.48 -1.72
C LYS A 231 5.99 15.69 -2.55
N VAL A 232 6.07 16.83 -3.24
CA VAL A 232 7.30 17.28 -3.91
C VAL A 232 8.32 17.66 -2.85
N THR A 233 9.58 17.29 -3.07
CA THR A 233 10.68 17.51 -2.12
C THR A 233 11.82 18.28 -2.73
N GLU A 234 12.20 17.94 -3.95
CA GLU A 234 13.33 18.55 -4.64
C GLU A 234 12.97 18.80 -6.10
N ILE A 235 13.48 19.90 -6.65
CA ILE A 235 13.32 20.27 -8.06
C ILE A 235 14.70 20.57 -8.60
N LEU A 236 15.23 19.65 -9.40
CA LEU A 236 16.55 19.76 -10.01
C LEU A 236 16.41 20.34 -11.41
N THR A 237 16.94 21.55 -11.57
CA THR A 237 17.09 22.25 -12.85
C THR A 237 18.49 22.84 -12.88
N LYS A 238 19.09 23.03 -14.06
CA LYS A 238 20.48 23.59 -14.14
C LYS A 238 20.62 25.00 -13.56
N THR A 239 19.50 25.71 -13.36
CA THR A 239 19.46 27.03 -12.69
C THR A 239 18.18 27.15 -11.87
N LYS A 240 18.21 27.90 -10.75
CA LYS A 240 17.00 28.19 -9.93
C LYS A 240 15.85 28.80 -10.74
N ALA A 241 16.15 29.65 -11.72
CA ALA A 241 15.15 30.23 -12.61
C ALA A 241 14.33 29.16 -13.40
N GLY A 242 14.88 27.96 -13.60
CA GLY A 242 14.21 26.85 -14.27
C GLY A 242 13.14 26.16 -13.42
N GLN A 243 13.18 26.29 -12.08
CA GLN A 243 12.27 25.58 -11.18
C GLN A 243 10.81 26.03 -11.38
N GLY A 244 10.58 27.34 -11.57
CA GLY A 244 9.25 27.87 -11.86
C GLY A 244 8.68 27.33 -13.18
N LEU A 245 9.52 27.19 -14.20
CA LEU A 245 9.12 26.57 -15.47
C LEU A 245 8.82 25.08 -15.30
N ALA A 246 9.65 24.35 -14.55
CA ALA A 246 9.43 22.93 -14.27
C ALA A 246 8.08 22.70 -13.56
N LEU A 247 7.77 23.48 -12.52
CA LEU A 247 6.49 23.41 -11.81
C LEU A 247 5.32 23.82 -12.70
N LYS A 248 5.48 24.87 -13.52
CA LYS A 248 4.45 25.27 -14.48
C LYS A 248 4.11 24.14 -15.44
N ILE A 249 5.14 23.48 -16.00
CA ILE A 249 4.96 22.33 -16.88
C ILE A 249 4.28 21.19 -16.14
N ALA A 250 4.76 20.83 -14.94
CA ALA A 250 4.19 19.75 -14.13
C ALA A 250 2.75 20.01 -13.66
N THR A 251 2.35 21.28 -13.52
CA THR A 251 0.99 21.69 -13.14
C THR A 251 0.04 21.69 -14.34
N LEU A 252 0.53 22.14 -15.50
CA LEU A 252 -0.24 22.13 -16.75
C LEU A 252 -0.37 20.73 -17.33
N CYS A 253 0.70 19.93 -17.30
CA CYS A 253 0.72 18.52 -17.65
C CYS A 253 0.35 17.67 -16.44
N ASN A 254 -0.90 17.82 -16.00
CA ASN A 254 -1.41 17.18 -14.80
C ASN A 254 -2.87 16.76 -14.97
N GLU A 255 -3.20 15.53 -14.60
CA GLU A 255 -4.56 14.99 -14.69
C GLU A 255 -5.35 15.13 -13.38
N ALA A 256 -4.71 15.54 -12.29
CA ALA A 256 -5.41 15.86 -11.05
C ALA A 256 -6.21 17.17 -11.16
N PHE A 257 -7.28 17.23 -10.37
CA PHE A 257 -8.14 18.39 -10.24
C PHE A 257 -8.64 18.54 -8.80
N ILE A 258 -9.03 19.78 -8.45
CA ILE A 258 -9.61 20.13 -7.17
C ILE A 258 -11.12 20.11 -7.34
N GLU A 259 -11.80 19.25 -6.59
CA GLU A 259 -13.26 19.04 -6.66
C GLU A 259 -14.03 20.23 -6.06
N ASN A 260 -13.52 20.78 -4.95
CA ASN A 260 -14.09 21.90 -4.19
C ASN A 260 -13.13 23.11 -4.14
N PRO A 261 -12.85 23.77 -5.28
CA PRO A 261 -11.87 24.85 -5.38
C PRO A 261 -12.23 26.11 -4.58
N GLU A 262 -13.49 26.27 -4.19
CA GLU A 262 -14.00 27.44 -3.45
C GLU A 262 -13.75 27.35 -1.92
N GLU A 263 -13.43 26.17 -1.40
CA GLU A 263 -13.09 25.99 0.01
C GLU A 263 -11.65 26.45 0.30
N PRO A 264 -11.28 26.72 1.57
CA PRO A 264 -9.90 26.92 1.96
C PRO A 264 -9.01 25.73 1.57
N MET A 265 -7.75 25.99 1.26
CA MET A 265 -6.79 24.99 0.76
C MET A 265 -6.66 23.78 1.70
N GLU A 266 -6.82 23.97 3.01
CA GLU A 266 -6.75 22.90 4.01
C GLU A 266 -7.89 21.86 3.88
N LYS A 267 -8.99 22.23 3.23
CA LYS A 267 -10.18 21.39 3.02
C LYS A 267 -10.32 20.88 1.59
N TRP A 268 -9.36 21.16 0.71
CA TRP A 268 -9.45 20.71 -0.67
C TRP A 268 -9.46 19.19 -0.79
N VAL A 269 -10.41 18.71 -1.58
CA VAL A 269 -10.53 17.35 -2.06
C VAL A 269 -9.91 17.32 -3.46
N ILE A 270 -8.72 16.77 -3.53
CA ILE A 270 -7.96 16.64 -4.78
C ILE A 270 -8.14 15.23 -5.30
N GLN A 271 -8.63 15.10 -6.53
CA GLN A 271 -8.81 13.83 -7.23
C GLN A 271 -7.69 13.64 -8.27
N GLY A 272 -7.30 12.39 -8.51
CA GLY A 272 -6.20 12.04 -9.43
C GLY A 272 -5.18 11.09 -8.80
N ARG A 273 -4.07 10.82 -9.50
CA ARG A 273 -3.00 9.92 -9.02
C ARG A 273 -2.16 10.59 -7.93
N PRO A 274 -1.55 9.85 -6.98
CA PRO A 274 -0.74 10.45 -5.90
C PRO A 274 0.33 11.42 -6.41
N THR A 275 1.04 11.04 -7.48
CA THR A 275 2.05 11.92 -8.12
C THR A 275 1.42 13.18 -8.69
N ASP A 276 0.29 13.06 -9.41
CA ASP A 276 -0.39 14.23 -9.99
C ASP A 276 -0.90 15.18 -8.91
N LYS A 277 -1.51 14.65 -7.84
CA LYS A 277 -1.96 15.44 -6.69
C LYS A 277 -0.80 16.23 -6.09
N ALA A 278 0.35 15.58 -5.91
CA ALA A 278 1.55 16.20 -5.34
C ALA A 278 2.12 17.31 -6.23
N LEU A 279 2.21 17.08 -7.55
CA LEU A 279 2.67 18.07 -8.52
C LEU A 279 1.71 19.26 -8.62
N LEU A 280 0.39 19.02 -8.58
CA LEU A 280 -0.62 20.06 -8.59
C LEU A 280 -0.54 20.92 -7.32
N LEU A 281 -0.44 20.29 -6.15
CA LEU A 281 -0.28 20.97 -4.88
C LEU A 281 0.99 21.82 -4.84
N ALA A 282 2.12 21.27 -5.28
CA ALA A 282 3.39 22.01 -5.35
C ALA A 282 3.30 23.22 -6.29
N GLY A 283 2.56 23.09 -7.40
CA GLY A 283 2.23 24.20 -8.29
C GLY A 283 1.46 25.30 -7.57
N VAL A 284 0.37 24.94 -6.88
CA VAL A 284 -0.45 25.90 -6.16
C VAL A 284 0.32 26.59 -5.02
N GLU A 285 1.11 25.84 -4.24
CA GLU A 285 1.98 26.38 -3.19
C GLU A 285 3.02 27.36 -3.75
N ALA A 286 3.46 27.17 -4.99
CA ALA A 286 4.33 28.10 -5.72
C ALA A 286 3.58 29.27 -6.39
N GLY A 287 2.28 29.43 -6.12
CA GLY A 287 1.43 30.49 -6.69
C GLY A 287 0.94 30.22 -8.12
N ILE A 288 1.08 28.99 -8.62
CA ILE A 288 0.65 28.62 -9.97
C ILE A 288 -0.82 28.19 -9.96
N ASN A 289 -1.70 29.05 -10.47
CA ASN A 289 -3.11 28.72 -10.65
C ASN A 289 -3.34 28.02 -11.99
N LYS A 290 -3.57 26.69 -11.95
CA LYS A 290 -3.84 25.88 -13.15
C LYS A 290 -5.01 26.39 -13.98
N LYS A 291 -6.15 26.71 -13.33
CA LYS A 291 -7.35 27.19 -14.04
C LYS A 291 -7.09 28.52 -14.74
N GLU A 292 -6.37 29.42 -14.09
CA GLU A 292 -6.00 30.70 -14.68
C GLU A 292 -5.07 30.52 -15.88
N LEU A 293 -4.07 29.65 -15.76
CA LEU A 293 -3.16 29.34 -16.86
C LEU A 293 -3.88 28.68 -18.04
N GLU A 294 -4.79 27.74 -17.79
CA GLU A 294 -5.59 27.10 -18.85
C GLU A 294 -6.58 28.07 -19.51
N ARG A 295 -7.02 29.13 -18.81
CA ARG A 295 -7.78 30.24 -19.41
C ARG A 295 -6.90 31.14 -20.28
N LYS A 296 -5.68 31.44 -19.83
CA LYS A 296 -4.72 32.29 -20.55
C LYS A 296 -4.07 31.57 -21.74
N MET A 297 -3.91 30.26 -21.64
CA MET A 297 -3.25 29.42 -22.64
C MET A 297 -4.29 28.48 -23.26
N LEU A 298 -4.73 28.78 -24.48
CA LEU A 298 -5.69 27.93 -25.19
C LEU A 298 -5.08 26.54 -25.44
N LYS A 299 -5.63 25.51 -24.79
CA LYS A 299 -5.21 24.12 -24.99
C LYS A 299 -5.65 23.65 -26.38
N THR A 300 -4.70 23.32 -27.25
CA THR A 300 -4.95 22.90 -28.64
C THR A 300 -4.98 21.38 -28.81
N ALA A 301 -4.26 20.63 -27.97
CA ALA A 301 -4.29 19.17 -27.95
C ALA A 301 -3.87 18.59 -26.59
N GLU A 302 -4.23 17.34 -26.36
CA GLU A 302 -3.87 16.59 -25.16
C GLU A 302 -3.59 15.12 -25.51
N LEU A 303 -2.52 14.59 -24.94
CA LEU A 303 -2.21 13.17 -24.85
C LEU A 303 -2.24 12.79 -23.36
N PRO A 304 -3.29 12.09 -22.89
CA PRO A 304 -3.39 11.67 -21.50
C PRO A 304 -2.25 10.70 -21.14
N PHE A 305 -2.01 10.52 -19.84
CA PHE A 305 -0.94 9.63 -19.43
C PHE A 305 -1.22 8.19 -19.86
N SER A 306 -0.23 7.59 -20.52
CA SER A 306 -0.24 6.15 -20.79
C SER A 306 0.90 5.49 -20.03
N PRO A 307 0.64 4.43 -19.23
CA PRO A 307 1.72 3.67 -18.62
C PRO A 307 2.63 2.95 -19.64
N VAL A 308 2.23 2.82 -20.90
CA VAL A 308 3.09 2.30 -21.99
C VAL A 308 4.14 3.33 -22.36
N ASN A 309 3.67 4.54 -22.65
CA ASN A 309 4.51 5.66 -23.06
C ASN A 309 5.28 6.21 -21.86
N LYS A 310 4.73 6.05 -20.65
CA LYS A 310 5.20 6.55 -19.35
C LYS A 310 5.27 8.07 -19.26
N TYR A 311 4.54 8.78 -20.12
CA TYR A 311 4.43 10.24 -20.09
C TYR A 311 3.03 10.67 -20.52
N LEU A 312 2.75 11.94 -20.26
CA LEU A 312 1.59 12.68 -20.75
C LEU A 312 2.07 13.98 -21.39
N ALA A 313 1.31 14.52 -22.33
CA ALA A 313 1.68 15.75 -23.01
C ALA A 313 0.47 16.62 -23.33
N ARG A 314 0.63 17.94 -23.32
CA ARG A 314 -0.42 18.90 -23.65
C ARG A 314 0.13 20.03 -24.49
N ALA A 315 -0.58 20.38 -25.55
CA ALA A 315 -0.23 21.49 -26.44
C ALA A 315 -1.09 22.71 -26.12
N PHE A 316 -0.47 23.89 -26.15
CA PHE A 316 -1.11 25.16 -25.91
C PHE A 316 -0.72 26.17 -26.99
N ALA A 317 -1.65 27.00 -27.42
CA ALA A 317 -1.37 28.04 -28.42
C ALA A 317 -0.38 29.08 -27.86
N LEU A 318 0.71 29.32 -28.59
CA LEU A 318 1.67 30.40 -28.32
C LEU A 318 1.40 31.60 -29.23
N SER A 319 1.04 31.35 -30.49
CA SER A 319 0.64 32.35 -31.49
C SER A 319 -0.36 31.74 -32.48
N LYS A 320 -0.84 32.51 -33.48
CA LYS A 320 -1.71 31.99 -34.54
C LYS A 320 -1.11 30.84 -35.36
N LYS A 321 0.21 30.63 -35.32
CA LYS A 321 0.93 29.63 -36.15
C LYS A 321 1.87 28.72 -35.35
N GLU A 322 1.94 28.89 -34.04
CA GLU A 322 2.87 28.15 -33.19
C GLU A 322 2.20 27.75 -31.89
N ASP A 323 2.40 26.49 -31.52
CA ASP A 323 1.99 25.92 -30.24
C ASP A 323 3.23 25.59 -29.40
N ILE A 324 3.05 25.52 -28.10
CA ILE A 324 4.01 24.94 -27.16
C ILE A 324 3.48 23.61 -26.64
N LEU A 325 4.23 22.55 -26.90
CA LEU A 325 3.97 21.20 -26.40
C LEU A 325 4.74 21.02 -25.08
N TYR A 326 4.02 20.80 -24.00
CA TYR A 326 4.57 20.44 -22.71
C TYR A 326 4.48 18.92 -22.51
N ILE A 327 5.48 18.35 -21.83
CA ILE A 327 5.55 16.91 -21.54
C ILE A 327 5.99 16.67 -20.09
N SER A 328 5.39 15.67 -19.44
CA SER A 328 5.68 15.26 -18.06
C SER A 328 5.59 13.73 -17.95
N GLY A 329 6.54 13.08 -17.27
CA GLY A 329 6.61 11.61 -17.27
C GLY A 329 7.89 11.02 -16.72
N ALA A 330 8.13 9.75 -17.07
CA ALA A 330 9.31 9.01 -16.66
C ALA A 330 10.60 9.70 -17.15
N PRO A 331 11.59 9.90 -16.25
CA PRO A 331 12.84 10.58 -16.58
C PRO A 331 13.57 10.02 -17.79
N GLU A 332 13.67 8.69 -17.90
CA GLU A 332 14.40 8.01 -18.96
C GLU A 332 13.76 8.27 -20.32
N LYS A 333 12.42 8.28 -20.37
CA LYS A 333 11.67 8.53 -21.60
C LYS A 333 11.76 9.97 -22.07
N ILE A 334 11.64 10.92 -21.15
CA ILE A 334 11.76 12.34 -21.52
C ILE A 334 13.20 12.67 -21.92
N LEU A 335 14.19 12.07 -21.26
CA LEU A 335 15.59 12.25 -21.62
C LEU A 335 15.88 11.66 -23.02
N GLU A 336 15.40 10.44 -23.31
CA GLU A 336 15.50 9.79 -24.63
C GLU A 336 14.90 10.64 -25.76
N MET A 337 13.79 11.35 -25.49
CA MET A 337 13.13 12.23 -26.46
C MET A 337 13.72 13.66 -26.52
N SER A 338 14.72 13.98 -25.68
CA SER A 338 15.26 15.34 -25.58
C SER A 338 16.53 15.51 -26.41
N LYS A 339 16.61 16.63 -27.14
CA LYS A 339 17.82 17.05 -27.88
C LYS A 339 18.45 18.31 -27.32
N TYR A 340 17.71 19.05 -26.50
CA TYR A 340 18.16 20.30 -25.91
C TYR A 340 17.97 20.25 -24.39
N LEU A 341 18.75 21.06 -23.68
CA LEU A 341 18.67 21.25 -22.24
C LEU A 341 18.41 22.72 -21.94
N ARG A 342 17.49 22.98 -21.02
CA ARG A 342 17.24 24.32 -20.51
C ARG A 342 18.33 24.73 -19.52
N LYS A 343 19.11 25.76 -19.85
CA LYS A 343 20.12 26.35 -18.97
C LYS A 343 19.82 27.83 -18.75
N GLY A 344 19.15 28.16 -17.64
CA GLY A 344 18.66 29.51 -17.39
C GLY A 344 17.60 29.91 -18.41
N ASN A 345 17.84 31.03 -19.10
CA ASN A 345 16.96 31.51 -20.16
C ASN A 345 17.31 31.00 -21.56
N ARG A 346 18.35 30.16 -21.70
CA ARG A 346 18.84 29.64 -22.98
C ARG A 346 18.57 28.15 -23.12
N GLU A 347 18.44 27.71 -24.37
CA GLU A 347 18.38 26.31 -24.78
C GLU A 347 19.75 25.95 -25.35
N VAL A 348 20.35 24.87 -24.86
CA VAL A 348 21.65 24.37 -25.36
C VAL A 348 21.48 22.95 -25.85
N ALA A 349 22.29 22.50 -26.82
CA ALA A 349 22.26 21.11 -27.26
C ALA A 349 22.61 20.18 -26.09
N LEU A 350 21.84 19.11 -25.92
CA LEU A 350 22.07 18.08 -24.91
C LEU A 350 23.25 17.22 -25.38
N THR A 351 24.41 17.41 -24.75
CA THR A 351 25.62 16.61 -25.05
C THR A 351 25.61 15.30 -24.25
N PRO A 352 26.29 14.22 -24.71
CA PRO A 352 26.37 12.96 -23.98
C PRO A 352 26.84 13.13 -22.53
N LYS A 353 27.82 14.02 -22.29
CA LYS A 353 28.29 14.35 -20.95
C LYS A 353 27.19 14.92 -20.05
N MET A 354 26.34 15.82 -20.59
CA MET A 354 25.21 16.38 -19.83
C MET A 354 24.11 15.35 -19.58
N GLU A 355 23.92 14.42 -20.51
CA GLU A 355 22.98 13.31 -20.34
C GLU A 355 23.41 12.39 -19.20
N ASP A 356 24.70 12.04 -19.13
CA ASP A 356 25.26 11.21 -18.06
C ASP A 356 25.23 11.92 -16.70
N GLU A 357 25.44 13.24 -16.66
CA GLU A 357 25.21 14.05 -15.45
C GLU A 357 23.75 13.92 -14.95
N ILE A 358 22.76 14.02 -15.86
CA ILE A 358 21.34 13.90 -15.50
C ILE A 358 21.00 12.48 -15.04
N LYS A 359 21.58 11.44 -15.67
CA LYS A 359 21.42 10.05 -15.21
C LYS A 359 21.99 9.85 -13.81
N THR A 360 23.14 10.43 -13.52
CA THR A 360 23.75 10.38 -12.18
C THR A 360 22.87 11.10 -11.15
N GLU A 361 22.34 12.28 -11.48
CA GLU A 361 21.38 13.00 -10.63
C GLU A 361 20.11 12.17 -10.37
N LEU A 362 19.60 11.46 -11.39
CA LEU A 362 18.46 10.56 -11.26
C LEU A 362 18.76 9.34 -10.36
N GLU A 363 19.94 8.73 -10.52
CA GLU A 363 20.38 7.61 -9.68
C GLU A 363 20.52 8.00 -8.21
N ASP A 364 21.04 9.20 -7.92
CA ASP A 364 21.12 9.71 -6.54
C ASP A 364 19.72 9.91 -5.92
N LEU A 365 18.80 10.53 -6.65
CA LEU A 365 17.42 10.72 -6.17
C LEU A 365 16.68 9.40 -5.95
N THR A 366 16.80 8.46 -6.89
CA THR A 366 16.17 7.14 -6.78
C THR A 366 16.83 6.28 -5.70
N GLY A 367 18.14 6.41 -5.50
CA GLY A 367 18.90 5.81 -4.41
C GLY A 367 18.44 6.28 -3.02
N LYS A 368 17.99 7.54 -2.92
CA LYS A 368 17.31 8.09 -1.74
C LYS A 368 15.86 7.61 -1.59
N GLY A 369 15.39 6.71 -2.46
CA GLY A 369 14.03 6.17 -2.45
C GLY A 369 12.96 7.16 -2.92
N LEU A 370 13.36 8.26 -3.58
CA LEU A 370 12.44 9.26 -4.10
C LEU A 370 11.84 8.80 -5.42
N ARG A 371 10.57 9.12 -5.64
CA ARG A 371 9.93 8.99 -6.96
C ARG A 371 10.29 10.22 -7.79
N VAL A 372 10.77 10.03 -9.01
CA VAL A 372 11.22 11.15 -9.85
C VAL A 372 10.37 11.25 -11.12
N VAL A 373 10.02 12.47 -11.51
CA VAL A 373 9.32 12.82 -12.75
C VAL A 373 10.18 13.83 -13.50
N ALA A 374 10.33 13.68 -14.81
CA ALA A 374 10.94 14.70 -15.66
C ALA A 374 9.89 15.55 -16.35
N VAL A 375 10.30 16.76 -16.71
CA VAL A 375 9.48 17.70 -17.47
C VAL A 375 10.27 18.32 -18.61
N GLY A 376 9.57 18.60 -19.71
CA GLY A 376 10.16 19.20 -20.90
C GLY A 376 9.15 19.99 -21.72
N TYR A 377 9.64 20.68 -22.75
CA TYR A 377 8.79 21.36 -23.71
C TYR A 377 9.37 21.37 -25.12
N LYS A 378 8.54 21.63 -26.12
CA LYS A 378 8.93 21.84 -27.51
C LYS A 378 8.02 22.88 -28.14
N LYS A 379 8.58 23.83 -28.89
CA LYS A 379 7.79 24.73 -29.73
C LYS A 379 7.51 24.01 -31.05
N ILE A 380 6.25 23.99 -31.48
CA ILE A 380 5.82 23.26 -32.68
C ILE A 380 4.98 24.18 -33.58
N LYS A 381 5.15 24.03 -34.90
CA LYS A 381 4.30 24.71 -35.90
C LYS A 381 3.07 23.89 -36.27
N SER A 382 3.10 22.59 -36.01
CA SER A 382 2.01 21.67 -36.28
C SER A 382 2.10 20.45 -35.35
N LEU A 383 0.94 19.93 -34.92
CA LEU A 383 0.82 18.70 -34.14
C LEU A 383 1.31 17.45 -34.91
N LYS A 384 1.52 17.53 -36.22
CA LYS A 384 2.14 16.46 -37.02
C LYS A 384 3.65 16.34 -36.78
N SER A 385 4.28 17.32 -36.14
CA SER A 385 5.70 17.24 -35.80
C SER A 385 5.91 16.22 -34.67
N LEU A 386 6.87 15.32 -34.88
CA LEU A 386 7.12 14.12 -34.06
C LEU A 386 7.41 14.45 -32.57
N PHE A 387 7.10 13.48 -31.69
CA PHE A 387 7.43 13.46 -30.25
C PHE A 387 8.93 13.19 -30.02
N ASP A 388 9.78 14.01 -30.62
CA ASP A 388 11.23 13.97 -30.50
C ASP A 388 11.79 15.39 -30.31
N ASN A 389 13.09 15.53 -30.07
CA ASN A 389 13.76 16.83 -30.02
C ASN A 389 13.21 17.82 -28.97
N PHE A 390 12.79 17.31 -27.80
CA PHE A 390 12.35 18.15 -26.69
C PHE A 390 13.50 18.95 -26.05
N VAL A 391 13.13 20.03 -25.38
CA VAL A 391 13.97 20.74 -24.41
C VAL A 391 13.70 20.13 -23.03
N PHE A 392 14.69 19.43 -22.48
CA PHE A 392 14.67 18.93 -21.11
C PHE A 392 14.75 20.11 -20.15
N VAL A 393 13.83 20.20 -19.19
CA VAL A 393 13.81 21.30 -18.21
C VAL A 393 14.39 20.89 -16.87
N GLY A 394 13.97 19.73 -16.35
CA GLY A 394 14.43 19.27 -15.05
C GLY A 394 13.72 18.03 -14.53
N LEU A 395 14.20 17.60 -13.35
CA LEU A 395 13.66 16.51 -12.56
C LEU A 395 12.90 17.07 -11.36
N ILE A 396 11.78 16.46 -11.00
CA ILE A 396 10.99 16.76 -9.82
C ILE A 396 10.93 15.48 -8.99
N ALA A 397 11.50 15.54 -7.79
CA ALA A 397 11.54 14.41 -6.87
C ALA A 397 10.42 14.52 -5.83
N LEU A 398 9.73 13.40 -5.60
CA LEU A 398 8.60 13.27 -4.70
C LEU A 398 8.86 12.16 -3.68
N LYS A 399 8.31 12.34 -2.48
CA LYS A 399 8.29 11.29 -1.45
C LYS A 399 6.94 11.20 -0.76
N ASP A 400 6.62 10.01 -0.28
CA ASP A 400 5.56 9.83 0.73
C ASP A 400 6.20 10.07 2.12
N PRO A 401 5.92 11.20 2.78
CA PRO A 401 6.58 11.57 4.00
C PRO A 401 6.19 10.64 5.15
N ILE A 402 7.15 10.44 6.05
CA ILE A 402 6.94 9.70 7.29
C ILE A 402 6.09 10.57 8.24
N ARG A 403 5.13 9.94 8.93
CA ARG A 403 4.32 10.64 9.94
C ARG A 403 5.20 11.17 11.06
N LYS A 404 4.95 12.40 11.51
CA LYS A 404 5.81 13.13 12.47
C LYS A 404 6.02 12.36 13.78
N GLU A 405 5.00 11.64 14.23
CA GLU A 405 4.98 10.87 15.48
C GLU A 405 5.77 9.54 15.41
N VAL A 406 6.02 9.01 14.20
CA VAL A 406 6.56 7.66 14.04
C VAL A 406 7.99 7.54 14.57
N LYS A 407 8.86 8.53 14.30
CA LYS A 407 10.25 8.52 14.82
C LYS A 407 10.27 8.46 16.35
N LYS A 408 9.38 9.23 17.00
CA LYS A 408 9.23 9.20 18.47
C LYS A 408 8.64 7.88 18.96
N ALA A 409 7.62 7.35 18.29
CA ALA A 409 7.01 6.08 18.64
C ALA A 409 8.01 4.91 18.57
N ILE A 410 8.80 4.82 17.50
CA ILE A 410 9.85 3.80 17.33
C ILE A 410 10.90 3.90 18.44
N LYS A 411 11.31 5.13 18.80
CA LYS A 411 12.25 5.36 19.91
C LYS A 411 11.67 4.85 21.23
N ILE A 412 10.41 5.17 21.53
CA ILE A 412 9.72 4.69 22.75
C ILE A 412 9.65 3.17 22.76
N CYS A 413 9.30 2.54 21.63
CA CYS A 413 9.26 1.07 21.51
C CYS A 413 10.64 0.45 21.81
N ARG A 414 11.72 0.99 21.22
CA ARG A 414 13.09 0.50 21.49
C ARG A 414 13.50 0.69 22.95
N GLN A 415 13.16 1.83 23.56
CA GLN A 415 13.42 2.10 24.99
C GLN A 415 12.64 1.16 25.91
N ALA A 416 11.45 0.72 25.50
CA ALA A 416 10.65 -0.28 26.20
C ALA A 416 11.14 -1.73 25.97
N GLY A 417 12.26 -1.93 25.27
CA GLY A 417 12.80 -3.26 24.95
C GLY A 417 12.08 -3.98 23.81
N MET A 418 11.19 -3.30 23.08
CA MET A 418 10.50 -3.88 21.93
C MET A 418 11.37 -3.77 20.67
N LYS A 419 11.29 -4.78 19.81
CA LYS A 419 11.95 -4.81 18.50
C LYS A 419 10.96 -4.46 17.38
N PRO A 420 10.92 -3.20 16.90
CA PRO A 420 10.14 -2.87 15.72
C PRO A 420 10.80 -3.47 14.46
N ILE A 421 9.99 -3.92 13.51
CA ILE A 421 10.39 -4.50 12.22
C ILE A 421 9.45 -3.95 11.15
N ILE A 422 10.01 -3.46 10.04
CA ILE A 422 9.23 -3.02 8.88
C ILE A 422 9.03 -4.22 7.95
N VAL A 423 7.78 -4.51 7.60
CA VAL A 423 7.41 -5.56 6.65
C VAL A 423 6.63 -4.88 5.53
N THR A 424 7.19 -4.81 4.33
CA THR A 424 6.58 -4.05 3.22
C THR A 424 6.77 -4.79 1.90
N GLY A 425 5.77 -4.66 1.02
CA GLY A 425 5.84 -5.13 -0.38
C GLY A 425 6.51 -4.13 -1.33
N ASP A 426 6.88 -2.94 -0.83
CA ASP A 426 7.50 -1.89 -1.65
C ASP A 426 8.87 -2.28 -2.20
N HIS A 427 9.27 -1.61 -3.29
CA HIS A 427 10.58 -1.78 -3.89
C HIS A 427 11.73 -1.61 -2.88
N ARG A 428 12.76 -2.48 -2.99
CA ARG A 428 13.86 -2.62 -2.03
C ARG A 428 14.55 -1.30 -1.66
N LEU A 429 14.82 -0.45 -2.64
CA LEU A 429 15.52 0.83 -2.43
C LEU A 429 14.67 1.82 -1.61
N THR A 430 13.38 1.90 -1.90
CA THR A 430 12.44 2.77 -1.17
C THR A 430 12.26 2.29 0.27
N ALA A 431 12.13 0.97 0.47
CA ALA A 431 12.05 0.39 1.80
C ALA A 431 13.33 0.68 2.63
N LYS A 432 14.51 0.54 2.03
CA LYS A 432 15.81 0.84 2.65
C LYS A 432 15.91 2.31 3.05
N ALA A 433 15.56 3.24 2.17
CA ALA A 433 15.61 4.67 2.45
C ALA A 433 14.69 5.06 3.64
N VAL A 434 13.45 4.58 3.65
CA VAL A 434 12.51 4.84 4.76
C VAL A 434 12.99 4.22 6.07
N ALA A 435 13.52 2.99 6.02
CA ALA A 435 14.09 2.33 7.19
C ALA A 435 15.28 3.13 7.77
N GLN A 436 16.19 3.60 6.93
CA GLN A 436 17.32 4.43 7.34
C GLN A 436 16.85 5.77 7.92
N GLU A 437 15.85 6.43 7.32
CA GLU A 437 15.30 7.68 7.85
C GLU A 437 14.65 7.52 9.23
N LEU A 438 14.11 6.33 9.52
CA LEU A 438 13.56 5.94 10.83
C LEU A 438 14.64 5.43 11.82
N GLY A 439 15.91 5.43 11.41
CA GLY A 439 17.04 4.99 12.23
C GLY A 439 17.11 3.48 12.42
N PHE A 440 16.68 2.67 11.44
CA PHE A 440 16.96 1.24 11.40
C PHE A 440 18.32 0.98 10.75
N GLU A 441 19.07 0.04 11.32
CA GLU A 441 20.24 -0.52 10.65
C GLU A 441 19.80 -1.50 9.57
N VAL A 442 20.13 -1.20 8.31
CA VAL A 442 19.84 -2.07 7.18
C VAL A 442 21.12 -2.80 6.80
N LYS A 443 21.18 -4.10 7.10
CA LYS A 443 22.26 -4.99 6.65
C LYS A 443 21.81 -5.68 5.37
N GLU A 444 22.66 -5.66 4.34
CA GLU A 444 22.43 -6.44 3.13
C GLU A 444 22.80 -7.90 3.41
N LYS A 445 21.88 -8.81 3.10
CA LYS A 445 22.08 -10.26 3.18
C LYS A 445 21.88 -10.86 1.80
#